data_AF-Q7S1V6-F1
#
_entry.id   AF-Q7S1V6-F1
#
_cell.length_a   1.000
_cell.length_b   1.000
_cell.length_c   1.000
_cell.angle_alpha   90.00
_cell.angle_beta   90.00
_cell.angle_gamma   90.00
#
_symmetry.space_group_name_H-M   'P 1'
#
loop_
_entity.id
_entity.type
_entity.pdbx_description
1 polymer ?
#
loop_
_entity_poly.entity_id
_entity_poly.type
_entity_poly.pdbx_seq_one_letter_code
_entity_poly.pdbx_strand_id
1 'polypeptide(L)'
;MRLSSLTLLVSTWVWACCALVIDTASLGLDNNQIAQRAGPSLAGYLGVFFLGADPYVYFYLSNGNNPISFKALNKGSPIFKPTKGTGGVRDPTIVPGGGSEAGKKWYIIGTDLNIGKTTWDAAQRTGSKGIFVWESTDLINWVNERLVIVEDNTAGMVWAPEAIWDPAKGQYLVHWASKFYPPSDPSHTGTPSSTKIRYAYTSDFRTFSTPQTYIDRSPTNIIDLTILPLNNSSSSSSSSYLRFMKDESLKTVFVETSTTGLFGTWTRVGGASAIIQSGVEGPAAYWDNTTPGKVHLLLDFYGSDGYRPYESTTPERNTGGWTASSRTGWPTGLRHGSVLPVDRTVWERLNARWG
;
A
#
# COMPACT_ATOMS: atom_id res chain seq x y z
N MET A 1 -25.53 -49.83 -85.79
CA MET A 1 -25.59 -51.29 -85.60
C MET A 1 -24.43 -51.67 -84.68
N ARG A 2 -24.77 -52.23 -83.50
CA ARG A 2 -23.96 -52.98 -82.52
C ARG A 2 -22.46 -52.67 -82.29
N LEU A 3 -22.15 -52.47 -81.00
CA LEU A 3 -20.99 -52.90 -80.20
C LEU A 3 -19.61 -52.96 -80.86
N SER A 4 -18.62 -52.31 -80.23
CA SER A 4 -17.52 -53.01 -79.53
C SER A 4 -16.61 -52.03 -78.78
N SER A 5 -16.17 -52.51 -77.61
CA SER A 5 -15.31 -51.89 -76.61
C SER A 5 -13.88 -51.65 -77.07
N LEU A 6 -13.17 -50.67 -76.51
CA LEU A 6 -11.86 -50.92 -75.91
C LEU A 6 -11.42 -49.82 -74.93
N THR A 7 -10.89 -50.31 -73.81
CA THR A 7 -10.36 -49.67 -72.62
C THR A 7 -9.14 -48.78 -72.89
N LEU A 8 -9.02 -47.65 -72.19
CA LEU A 8 -7.70 -47.10 -71.83
C LEU A 8 -7.76 -46.31 -70.51
N LEU A 9 -6.96 -46.76 -69.55
CA LEU A 9 -6.64 -46.05 -68.31
C LEU A 9 -5.77 -44.84 -68.63
N VAL A 10 -6.08 -43.67 -68.04
CA VAL A 10 -5.08 -42.65 -67.73
C VAL A 10 -5.41 -42.02 -66.38
N SER A 11 -4.41 -42.06 -65.51
CA SER A 11 -4.38 -41.55 -64.14
C SER A 11 -4.71 -40.06 -64.01
N THR A 12 -5.62 -39.72 -63.10
CA THR A 12 -5.81 -38.34 -62.63
C THR A 12 -5.20 -38.19 -61.24
N TRP A 13 -4.04 -37.54 -61.18
CA TRP A 13 -3.49 -36.96 -59.97
C TRP A 13 -4.23 -35.64 -59.72
N VAL A 14 -5.12 -35.61 -58.73
CA VAL A 14 -5.73 -34.36 -58.27
C VAL A 14 -4.72 -33.67 -57.35
N TRP A 15 -4.25 -32.50 -57.79
CA TRP A 15 -3.57 -31.53 -56.94
C TRP A 15 -4.54 -31.06 -55.86
N ALA A 16 -4.36 -31.53 -54.63
CA ALA A 16 -4.92 -30.87 -53.47
C ALA A 16 -4.03 -29.65 -53.17
N CYS A 17 -4.52 -28.45 -53.49
CA CYS A 17 -3.98 -27.21 -52.96
C CYS A 17 -4.04 -27.25 -51.43
N CYS A 18 -2.90 -27.50 -50.78
CA CYS A 18 -2.72 -27.21 -49.37
C CYS A 18 -2.75 -25.68 -49.20
N ALA A 19 -3.94 -25.14 -48.94
CA ALA A 19 -4.05 -23.86 -48.26
C ALA A 19 -3.56 -24.09 -46.83
N LEU A 20 -2.32 -23.68 -46.53
CA LEU A 20 -1.91 -23.44 -45.16
C LEU A 20 -2.74 -22.25 -44.65
N VAL A 21 -3.87 -22.57 -44.03
CA VAL A 21 -4.50 -21.68 -43.08
C VAL A 21 -3.53 -21.61 -41.91
N ILE A 22 -2.72 -20.55 -41.85
CA ILE A 22 -1.99 -20.22 -40.65
C ILE A 22 -3.06 -19.80 -39.65
N ASP A 23 -3.41 -20.74 -38.79
CA ASP A 23 -4.26 -20.48 -37.64
C ASP A 23 -3.49 -19.54 -36.72
N THR A 24 -3.82 -18.24 -36.77
CA THR A 24 -3.23 -17.23 -35.90
C THR A 24 -3.72 -17.34 -34.45
N ALA A 25 -4.46 -18.40 -34.10
CA ALA A 25 -4.84 -18.73 -32.73
C ALA A 25 -3.74 -19.51 -31.99
N SER A 26 -2.53 -18.96 -31.85
CA SER A 26 -1.54 -19.51 -30.90
C SER A 26 -0.51 -18.52 -30.36
N LEU A 27 -0.75 -17.22 -30.47
CA LEU A 27 -0.05 -16.22 -29.67
C LEU A 27 -1.07 -15.49 -28.79
N GLY A 28 -1.72 -16.27 -27.92
CA GLY A 28 -2.40 -15.75 -26.74
C GLY A 28 -1.37 -15.14 -25.80
N LEU A 29 -0.93 -13.92 -26.11
CA LEU A 29 -0.42 -13.01 -25.09
C LEU A 29 -1.63 -12.57 -24.26
N ASP A 30 -2.06 -13.46 -23.37
CA ASP A 30 -2.97 -13.10 -22.29
C ASP A 30 -2.27 -12.02 -21.45
N ASN A 31 -2.65 -10.76 -21.69
CA ASN A 31 -2.29 -9.60 -20.86
C ASN A 31 -2.95 -9.66 -19.46
N ASN A 32 -3.32 -10.84 -18.99
CA ASN A 32 -3.82 -11.12 -17.65
C ASN A 32 -2.74 -11.79 -16.80
N GLN A 33 -1.53 -11.21 -16.74
CA GLN A 33 -0.68 -11.41 -15.55
C GLN A 33 -1.24 -10.61 -14.37
N ILE A 34 -2.51 -10.88 -14.02
CA ILE A 34 -3.04 -10.55 -12.71
C ILE A 34 -2.58 -11.71 -11.84
N ALA A 35 -1.46 -11.50 -11.15
CA ALA A 35 -0.96 -12.45 -10.18
C ALA A 35 -2.09 -12.79 -9.19
N GLN A 36 -2.62 -14.01 -9.31
CA GLN A 36 -3.47 -14.64 -8.31
C GLN A 36 -2.63 -14.81 -7.05
N ARG A 37 -2.79 -13.90 -6.06
CA ARG A 37 -1.93 -13.81 -4.86
C ARG A 37 -2.57 -14.37 -3.59
N ALA A 38 -3.67 -15.09 -3.70
CA ALA A 38 -4.10 -16.02 -2.66
C ALA A 38 -3.56 -17.43 -3.00
N GLY A 39 -2.24 -17.61 -2.95
CA GLY A 39 -1.57 -18.88 -3.22
C GLY A 39 -1.07 -19.57 -1.95
N PRO A 40 -0.99 -20.91 -1.90
CA PRO A 40 -0.55 -21.73 -0.75
C PRO A 40 0.91 -21.51 -0.29
N SER A 41 1.58 -20.45 -0.74
CA SER A 41 2.98 -20.10 -0.43
C SER A 41 3.16 -19.07 0.69
N LEU A 42 2.10 -18.31 1.04
CA LEU A 42 2.17 -17.31 2.10
C LEU A 42 2.22 -17.98 3.47
N ALA A 43 3.23 -17.63 4.27
CA ALA A 43 3.54 -18.29 5.54
C ALA A 43 3.48 -17.35 6.74
N GLY A 44 3.33 -16.05 6.51
CA GLY A 44 3.22 -15.05 7.56
C GLY A 44 3.19 -13.63 7.04
N TYR A 45 3.55 -12.70 7.91
CA TYR A 45 3.50 -11.26 7.69
C TYR A 45 4.74 -10.59 8.28
N LEU A 46 5.28 -9.62 7.55
CA LEU A 46 6.28 -8.68 8.03
C LEU A 46 5.58 -7.36 8.35
N GLY A 47 5.58 -6.98 9.63
CA GLY A 47 5.17 -5.67 10.09
C GLY A 47 6.35 -4.71 10.14
N VAL A 48 6.14 -3.48 9.68
CA VAL A 48 7.12 -2.39 9.68
C VAL A 48 6.51 -1.21 10.42
N PHE A 49 7.10 -0.83 11.55
CA PHE A 49 6.53 0.14 12.49
C PHE A 49 7.60 1.10 13.03
N PHE A 50 7.16 2.16 13.70
CA PHE A 50 8.01 2.94 14.59
C PHE A 50 7.52 2.87 16.04
N LEU A 51 8.36 3.31 16.97
CA LEU A 51 8.00 3.49 18.38
C LEU A 51 7.96 4.99 18.71
N GLY A 52 7.01 5.40 19.54
CA GLY A 52 6.77 6.84 19.81
C GLY A 52 7.99 7.58 20.38
N ALA A 53 8.72 6.96 21.32
CA ALA A 53 9.90 7.56 21.94
C ALA A 53 11.17 7.46 21.07
N ASP A 54 11.25 6.40 20.26
CA ASP A 54 12.38 6.10 19.38
C ASP A 54 11.86 5.99 17.93
N PRO A 55 11.71 7.12 17.20
CA PRO A 55 11.14 7.12 15.86
C PRO A 55 12.14 6.57 14.84
N TYR A 56 12.29 5.26 14.81
CA TYR A 56 13.14 4.49 13.90
C TYR A 56 12.32 3.39 13.23
N VAL A 57 12.94 2.62 12.34
CA VAL A 57 12.26 1.49 11.68
C VAL A 57 12.47 0.20 12.48
N TYR A 58 11.37 -0.42 12.89
CA TYR A 58 11.33 -1.68 13.61
C TYR A 58 10.57 -2.71 12.80
N PHE A 59 11.10 -3.94 12.75
CA PHE A 59 10.40 -5.05 12.13
C PHE A 59 9.83 -5.99 13.17
N TYR A 60 8.64 -6.48 12.85
CA TYR A 60 7.94 -7.50 13.61
C TYR A 60 7.53 -8.60 12.64
N LEU A 61 7.75 -9.85 13.03
CA LEU A 61 7.40 -11.00 12.21
C LEU A 61 6.24 -11.74 12.86
N SER A 62 5.25 -12.13 12.07
CA SER A 62 4.13 -12.90 12.60
C SER A 62 4.57 -14.25 13.14
N ASN A 63 3.91 -14.71 14.20
CA ASN A 63 4.07 -16.05 14.73
C ASN A 63 3.34 -17.05 13.81
N GLY A 64 4.08 -17.63 12.88
CA GLY A 64 3.51 -18.42 11.79
C GLY A 64 2.59 -17.55 10.92
N ASN A 65 1.52 -18.14 10.37
CA ASN A 65 0.57 -17.43 9.51
C ASN A 65 -0.55 -16.73 10.29
N ASN A 66 -0.25 -16.21 11.49
CA ASN A 66 -1.24 -15.54 12.34
C ASN A 66 -1.22 -14.01 12.08
N PRO A 67 -2.32 -13.43 11.57
CA PRO A 67 -2.38 -12.02 11.18
C PRO A 67 -2.42 -11.05 12.36
N ILE A 68 -2.56 -11.51 13.60
CA ILE A 68 -2.69 -10.67 14.80
C ILE A 68 -1.75 -11.11 15.93
N SER A 69 -0.74 -11.92 15.60
CA SER A 69 0.28 -12.38 16.56
C SER A 69 1.67 -12.17 15.99
N PHE A 70 2.45 -11.29 16.62
CA PHE A 70 3.76 -10.87 16.12
C PHE A 70 4.81 -10.91 17.21
N LYS A 71 6.05 -11.15 16.80
CA LYS A 71 7.23 -11.01 17.65
C LYS A 71 8.17 -9.96 17.07
N ALA A 72 8.85 -9.23 17.96
CA ALA A 72 9.87 -8.28 17.54
C ALA A 72 11.03 -9.01 16.88
N LEU A 73 11.52 -8.47 15.76
CA LEU A 73 12.80 -8.83 15.19
C LEU A 73 13.93 -7.98 15.82
N ASN A 74 15.16 -8.39 15.56
CA ASN A 74 16.40 -7.77 16.05
C ASN A 74 16.40 -7.54 17.56
N LYS A 75 15.85 -8.49 18.33
CA LYS A 75 15.71 -8.39 19.80
C LYS A 75 14.99 -7.12 20.27
N GLY A 76 14.07 -6.59 19.45
CA GLY A 76 13.36 -5.34 19.74
C GLY A 76 14.16 -4.06 19.47
N SER A 77 15.39 -4.17 18.94
CA SER A 77 16.16 -3.02 18.48
C SER A 77 15.73 -2.59 17.08
N PRO A 78 15.88 -1.30 16.71
CA PRO A 78 15.56 -0.85 15.36
C PRO A 78 16.42 -1.58 14.33
N ILE A 79 15.85 -1.86 13.15
CA ILE A 79 16.59 -2.45 12.03
C ILE A 79 17.54 -1.42 11.44
N PHE A 80 17.08 -0.18 11.31
CA PHE A 80 17.91 0.96 10.94
C PHE A 80 17.35 2.27 11.50
N LYS A 81 18.25 3.24 11.64
CA LYS A 81 17.95 4.61 12.10
C LYS A 81 18.27 5.57 10.96
N PRO A 82 17.43 6.60 10.72
CA PRO A 82 17.72 7.61 9.71
C PRO A 82 18.95 8.44 10.10
N THR A 83 19.78 8.76 9.12
CA THR A 83 21.00 9.59 9.28
C THR A 83 20.83 11.02 8.75
N LYS A 84 19.74 11.30 8.04
CA LYS A 84 19.39 12.60 7.45
C LYS A 84 18.21 13.26 8.19
N GLY A 85 17.81 14.43 7.71
CA GLY A 85 16.59 15.13 8.16
C GLY A 85 16.61 15.44 9.65
N THR A 86 15.50 15.22 10.32
CA THR A 86 15.32 15.38 11.76
C THR A 86 16.05 14.31 12.59
N GLY A 87 16.55 13.25 11.96
CA GLY A 87 17.11 12.07 12.62
C GLY A 87 16.03 11.22 13.30
N GLY A 88 14.79 11.26 12.80
CA GLY A 88 13.70 10.37 13.19
C GLY A 88 12.80 10.08 11.99
N VAL A 89 12.24 8.87 11.94
CA VAL A 89 11.29 8.42 10.93
C VAL A 89 10.04 7.90 11.60
N ARG A 90 8.89 8.36 11.13
CA ARG A 90 7.57 7.91 11.57
C ARG A 90 6.79 7.35 10.39
N ASP A 91 5.73 6.63 10.71
CA ASP A 91 4.76 6.12 9.74
C ASP A 91 5.43 5.32 8.59
N PRO A 92 6.32 4.34 8.89
CA PRO A 92 7.04 3.65 7.83
C PRO A 92 6.12 2.70 7.05
N THR A 93 6.11 2.87 5.74
CA THR A 93 5.34 2.07 4.81
C THR A 93 6.24 1.19 3.97
N ILE A 94 6.06 -0.13 4.05
CA ILE A 94 6.69 -1.08 3.16
C ILE A 94 5.90 -1.19 1.85
N VAL A 95 6.58 -0.91 0.74
CA VAL A 95 5.99 -0.86 -0.59
C VAL A 95 6.58 -1.99 -1.43
N PRO A 96 5.79 -3.01 -1.80
CA PRO A 96 6.24 -4.03 -2.74
C PRO A 96 6.44 -3.43 -4.13
N GLY A 97 7.49 -3.88 -4.82
CA GLY A 97 7.76 -3.49 -6.18
C GLY A 97 6.59 -3.81 -7.12
N GLY A 98 6.34 -2.95 -8.10
CA GLY A 98 5.37 -3.13 -9.17
C GLY A 98 6.02 -3.40 -10.52
N GLY A 99 5.23 -3.80 -11.51
CA GLY A 99 5.73 -4.08 -12.86
C GLY A 99 6.91 -5.08 -12.88
N SER A 100 8.04 -4.69 -13.46
CA SER A 100 9.25 -5.52 -13.53
C SER A 100 9.94 -5.76 -12.18
N GLU A 101 9.65 -4.93 -11.17
CA GLU A 101 10.18 -5.05 -9.81
C GLU A 101 9.33 -5.99 -8.92
N ALA A 102 8.18 -6.45 -9.41
CA ALA A 102 7.26 -7.29 -8.65
C ALA A 102 7.92 -8.57 -8.13
N GLY A 103 7.92 -8.73 -6.80
CA GLY A 103 8.51 -9.87 -6.09
C GLY A 103 10.05 -9.87 -6.06
N LYS A 104 10.70 -8.80 -6.54
CA LYS A 104 12.16 -8.69 -6.63
C LYS A 104 12.73 -7.48 -5.90
N LYS A 105 11.89 -6.48 -5.64
CA LYS A 105 12.30 -5.24 -4.97
C LYS A 105 11.20 -4.75 -4.05
N TRP A 106 11.62 -4.07 -3.00
CA TRP A 106 10.77 -3.43 -2.01
C TRP A 106 11.37 -2.09 -1.61
N TYR A 107 10.50 -1.17 -1.22
CA TYR A 107 10.87 0.11 -0.66
C TYR A 107 10.32 0.23 0.74
N ILE A 108 10.97 1.02 1.58
CA ILE A 108 10.37 1.59 2.79
C ILE A 108 10.40 3.08 2.61
N ILE A 109 9.25 3.71 2.77
CA ILE A 109 9.12 5.16 2.85
C ILE A 109 8.60 5.57 4.22
N GLY A 110 8.84 6.81 4.63
CA GLY A 110 8.35 7.28 5.93
C GLY A 110 8.46 8.78 6.11
N THR A 111 7.74 9.29 7.11
CA THR A 111 7.75 10.69 7.53
C THR A 111 9.09 11.07 8.14
N ASP A 112 9.73 12.13 7.66
CA ASP A 112 10.88 12.72 8.35
C ASP A 112 10.42 13.56 9.55
N LEU A 113 10.39 12.93 10.73
CA LEU A 113 9.99 13.59 11.97
C LEU A 113 10.58 12.92 13.20
N ASN A 114 11.38 13.67 13.94
CA ASN A 114 11.70 13.41 15.34
C ASN A 114 10.98 14.43 16.22
N ILE A 115 9.82 14.05 16.76
CA ILE A 115 9.00 14.95 17.58
C ILE A 115 9.70 15.37 18.88
N GLY A 116 10.64 14.58 19.40
CA GLY A 116 11.42 14.92 20.59
C GLY A 116 12.43 16.06 20.38
N LYS A 117 12.68 16.46 19.13
CA LYS A 117 13.56 17.59 18.76
C LYS A 117 12.81 18.82 18.26
N THR A 118 11.48 18.81 18.29
CA THR A 118 10.64 19.91 17.82
C THR A 118 9.35 19.96 18.66
N THR A 119 8.37 20.77 18.26
CA THR A 119 7.03 20.78 18.84
C THR A 119 6.01 20.35 17.81
N TRP A 120 4.83 19.91 18.25
CA TRP A 120 3.74 19.55 17.33
C TRP A 120 3.27 20.72 16.48
N ASP A 121 3.34 21.96 16.99
CA ASP A 121 3.01 23.15 16.19
C ASP A 121 4.10 23.39 15.14
N ALA A 122 5.38 23.46 15.54
CA ALA A 122 6.48 23.68 14.59
C ALA A 122 6.55 22.58 13.52
N ALA A 123 6.38 21.31 13.88
CA ALA A 123 6.38 20.19 12.94
C ALA A 123 5.24 20.27 11.89
N GLN A 124 4.15 20.97 12.20
CA GLN A 124 3.03 21.18 11.29
C GLN A 124 3.15 22.44 10.45
N ARG A 125 3.85 23.46 10.94
CA ARG A 125 4.02 24.75 10.26
C ARG A 125 5.24 24.75 9.37
N THR A 126 6.38 24.32 9.90
CA THR A 126 7.69 24.40 9.24
C THR A 126 8.39 23.03 9.23
N GLY A 127 7.61 21.96 9.23
CA GLY A 127 8.10 20.58 9.19
C GLY A 127 8.76 20.19 7.86
N SER A 128 9.29 18.98 7.80
CA SER A 128 9.93 18.44 6.60
C SER A 128 8.98 18.43 5.40
N LYS A 129 9.52 18.70 4.22
CA LYS A 129 8.83 18.58 2.92
C LYS A 129 9.23 17.30 2.17
N GLY A 130 10.00 16.45 2.83
CA GLY A 130 10.54 15.25 2.25
C GLY A 130 10.01 14.00 2.90
N ILE A 131 10.14 12.91 2.16
CA ILE A 131 9.93 11.55 2.64
C ILE A 131 11.27 10.82 2.67
N PHE A 132 11.45 9.98 3.67
CA PHE A 132 12.53 9.02 3.61
C PHE A 132 12.23 7.92 2.59
N VAL A 133 13.29 7.37 2.00
CA VAL A 133 13.25 6.21 1.12
C VAL A 133 14.45 5.31 1.40
N TRP A 134 14.20 4.02 1.58
CA TRP A 134 15.18 2.92 1.51
C TRP A 134 14.70 1.88 0.53
N GLU A 135 15.61 1.08 -0.02
CA GLU A 135 15.27 -0.02 -0.93
C GLU A 135 15.96 -1.33 -0.54
N SER A 136 15.31 -2.44 -0.88
CA SER A 136 15.79 -3.80 -0.66
C SER A 136 15.41 -4.70 -1.83
N THR A 137 16.24 -5.70 -2.12
CA THR A 137 15.95 -6.76 -3.10
C THR A 137 15.71 -8.11 -2.42
N ASP A 138 15.70 -8.15 -1.09
CA ASP A 138 15.55 -9.39 -0.34
C ASP A 138 14.78 -9.27 0.98
N LEU A 139 14.27 -8.07 1.31
CA LEU A 139 13.61 -7.70 2.57
C LEU A 139 14.49 -7.78 3.82
N ILE A 140 15.74 -8.20 3.70
CA ILE A 140 16.68 -8.38 4.79
C ILE A 140 17.65 -7.19 4.87
N ASN A 141 18.25 -6.87 3.74
CA ASN A 141 19.27 -5.85 3.60
C ASN A 141 18.66 -4.60 2.97
N TRP A 142 18.74 -3.49 3.69
CA TRP A 142 18.17 -2.20 3.30
C TRP A 142 19.30 -1.21 3.06
N VAL A 143 19.25 -0.53 1.91
CA VAL A 143 20.33 0.35 1.44
C VAL A 143 19.76 1.64 0.86
N ASN A 144 20.68 2.54 0.49
CA ASN A 144 20.40 3.77 -0.26
C ASN A 144 19.39 4.70 0.43
N GLU A 145 19.64 5.05 1.69
CA GLU A 145 18.88 6.07 2.42
C GLU A 145 18.83 7.38 1.62
N ARG A 146 17.61 7.85 1.33
CA ARG A 146 17.35 9.15 0.71
C ARG A 146 16.31 9.90 1.54
N LEU A 147 16.46 11.22 1.61
CA LEU A 147 15.39 12.13 2.01
C LEU A 147 15.01 12.92 0.75
N VAL A 148 13.87 12.59 0.15
CA VAL A 148 13.44 13.14 -1.14
C VAL A 148 12.38 14.20 -0.89
N ILE A 149 12.64 15.43 -1.32
CA ILE A 149 11.67 16.53 -1.24
C ILE A 149 10.58 16.30 -2.30
N VAL A 150 9.31 16.25 -1.86
CA VAL A 150 8.16 15.92 -2.70
C VAL A 150 7.10 17.02 -2.76
N GLU A 151 7.25 18.06 -1.94
CA GLU A 151 6.31 19.18 -1.88
C GLU A 151 7.07 20.51 -1.80
N ASP A 152 6.42 21.59 -2.22
CA ASP A 152 7.03 22.92 -2.25
C ASP A 152 7.05 23.62 -0.87
N ASN A 153 7.64 24.82 -0.86
CA ASN A 153 7.86 25.60 0.36
C ASN A 153 6.57 26.14 0.98
N THR A 154 5.43 26.14 0.29
CA THR A 154 4.15 26.60 0.84
C THR A 154 3.50 25.55 1.74
N ALA A 155 3.94 24.30 1.67
CA ALA A 155 3.44 23.26 2.56
C ALA A 155 3.88 23.46 4.01
N GLY A 156 3.06 23.04 4.95
CA GLY A 156 3.39 22.98 6.37
C GLY A 156 4.27 21.78 6.69
N MET A 157 3.97 20.63 6.09
CA MET A 157 4.61 19.34 6.34
C MET A 157 4.29 18.33 5.24
N VAL A 158 5.01 17.21 5.23
CA VAL A 158 4.73 16.00 4.44
C VAL A 158 4.71 14.81 5.39
N TRP A 159 3.52 14.25 5.65
CA TRP A 159 3.32 13.21 6.68
C TRP A 159 2.61 11.96 6.15
N ALA A 160 2.87 10.84 6.83
CA ALA A 160 2.31 9.51 6.59
C ALA A 160 2.31 9.10 5.11
N PRO A 161 3.49 9.02 4.46
CA PRO A 161 3.54 8.63 3.07
C PRO A 161 3.25 7.14 2.90
N GLU A 162 2.37 6.81 1.95
CA GLU A 162 2.26 5.46 1.41
C GLU A 162 2.37 5.49 -0.12
N ALA A 163 2.53 4.31 -0.72
CA ALA A 163 2.55 4.18 -2.16
C ALA A 163 1.87 2.90 -2.62
N ILE A 164 1.20 3.00 -3.76
CA ILE A 164 0.55 1.89 -4.45
C ILE A 164 0.97 1.88 -5.91
N TRP A 165 1.22 0.70 -6.46
CA TRP A 165 1.49 0.56 -7.89
C TRP A 165 0.21 0.80 -8.70
N ASP A 166 0.23 1.78 -9.61
CA ASP A 166 -0.82 2.00 -10.60
C ASP A 166 -0.43 1.31 -11.92
N PRO A 167 -1.05 0.16 -12.25
CA PRO A 167 -0.75 -0.55 -13.49
C PRO A 167 -1.16 0.21 -14.75
N ALA A 168 -2.13 1.12 -14.69
CA ALA A 168 -2.54 1.92 -15.84
C ALA A 168 -1.49 3.00 -16.19
N LYS A 169 -0.70 3.42 -15.21
CA LYS A 169 0.41 4.37 -15.39
C LYS A 169 1.77 3.69 -15.52
N GLY A 170 1.91 2.46 -15.03
CA GLY A 170 3.22 1.81 -14.91
C GLY A 170 4.14 2.55 -13.92
N GLN A 171 3.56 3.13 -12.87
CA GLN A 171 4.26 3.95 -11.87
C GLN A 171 3.62 3.76 -10.49
N TYR A 172 4.34 4.12 -9.44
CA TYR A 172 3.81 4.20 -8.08
C TYR A 172 3.09 5.53 -7.91
N LEU A 173 1.83 5.48 -7.48
CA LEU A 173 1.14 6.63 -6.89
C LEU A 173 1.60 6.72 -5.44
N VAL A 174 2.39 7.74 -5.12
CA VAL A 174 2.85 8.04 -3.76
C VAL A 174 1.98 9.16 -3.23
N HIS A 175 1.43 9.01 -2.03
CA HIS A 175 0.55 10.02 -1.43
C HIS A 175 0.93 10.32 0.02
N TRP A 176 0.61 11.53 0.49
CA TRP A 176 0.92 12.02 1.83
C TRP A 176 -0.08 13.09 2.27
N ALA A 177 -0.16 13.34 3.58
CA ALA A 177 -0.93 14.44 4.13
C ALA A 177 -0.10 15.74 4.17
N SER A 178 -0.72 16.87 3.82
CA SER A 178 -0.13 18.20 3.90
C SER A 178 -1.19 19.29 4.04
N LYS A 179 -0.81 20.46 4.57
CA LYS A 179 -1.59 21.70 4.57
C LYS A 179 -0.73 22.84 4.09
N PHE A 180 -1.33 23.93 3.62
CA PHE A 180 -0.60 24.94 2.87
C PHE A 180 -0.84 26.35 3.41
N TYR A 181 0.19 27.18 3.31
CA TYR A 181 0.14 28.60 3.60
C TYR A 181 0.11 29.38 2.28
N PRO A 182 -0.48 30.59 2.27
CA PRO A 182 -0.42 31.42 1.07
C PRO A 182 1.04 31.79 0.77
N PRO A 183 1.44 31.94 -0.51
CA PRO A 183 2.79 32.38 -0.86
C PRO A 183 3.22 33.73 -0.23
N SER A 184 2.24 34.56 0.17
CA SER A 184 2.46 35.81 0.90
C SER A 184 2.82 35.64 2.38
N ASP A 185 2.73 34.43 2.94
CA ASP A 185 3.14 34.09 4.30
C ASP A 185 4.25 33.03 4.27
N PRO A 186 5.46 33.36 3.76
CA PRO A 186 6.56 32.39 3.67
C PRO A 186 7.10 31.93 5.03
N SER A 187 6.73 32.62 6.12
CA SER A 187 7.10 32.27 7.49
C SER A 187 6.08 31.34 8.17
N HIS A 188 4.97 31.02 7.50
CA HIS A 188 3.91 30.14 7.99
C HIS A 188 3.33 30.56 9.35
N THR A 189 3.17 31.87 9.54
CA THR A 189 2.71 32.47 10.81
C THR A 189 1.19 32.56 10.90
N GLY A 190 0.51 32.64 9.76
CA GLY A 190 -0.93 32.75 9.64
C GLY A 190 -1.68 31.44 9.79
N THR A 191 -2.88 31.39 9.21
CA THR A 191 -3.76 30.22 9.20
C THR A 191 -3.51 29.40 7.94
N PRO A 192 -3.17 28.10 8.04
CA PRO A 192 -3.03 27.22 6.89
C PRO A 192 -4.40 26.83 6.32
N SER A 193 -4.39 26.20 5.13
CA SER A 193 -5.53 25.42 4.64
C SER A 193 -5.88 24.26 5.59
N SER A 194 -7.03 23.62 5.37
CA SER A 194 -7.25 22.26 5.90
C SER A 194 -6.17 21.30 5.38
N THR A 195 -5.83 20.30 6.18
CA THR A 195 -4.97 19.19 5.75
C THR A 195 -5.70 18.36 4.70
N LYS A 196 -5.00 18.09 3.59
CA LYS A 196 -5.49 17.34 2.44
C LYS A 196 -4.48 16.27 2.05
N ILE A 197 -4.94 15.29 1.28
CA ILE A 197 -4.05 14.28 0.72
C ILE A 197 -3.51 14.77 -0.63
N ARG A 198 -2.19 14.78 -0.74
CA ARG A 198 -1.41 15.10 -1.92
C ARG A 198 -0.86 13.82 -2.52
N TYR A 199 -0.52 13.84 -3.80
CA TYR A 199 0.12 12.71 -4.46
C TYR A 199 1.07 13.15 -5.57
N ALA A 200 2.04 12.29 -5.89
CA ALA A 200 2.87 12.37 -7.08
C ALA A 200 3.15 10.96 -7.60
N TYR A 201 3.47 10.86 -8.90
CA TYR A 201 3.92 9.62 -9.49
C TYR A 201 5.45 9.53 -9.49
N THR A 202 5.95 8.31 -9.28
CA THR A 202 7.36 7.96 -9.46
C THR A 202 7.49 6.54 -9.99
N SER A 203 8.57 6.23 -10.71
CA SER A 203 8.93 4.85 -11.07
C SER A 203 10.07 4.29 -10.21
N ASP A 204 10.79 5.13 -9.45
CA ASP A 204 12.08 4.79 -8.86
C ASP A 204 12.31 5.32 -7.42
N PHE A 205 11.33 6.05 -6.89
CA PHE A 205 11.43 6.77 -5.60
C PHE A 205 12.66 7.68 -5.50
N ARG A 206 13.01 8.33 -6.62
CA ARG A 206 14.03 9.37 -6.73
C ARG A 206 13.47 10.57 -7.46
N THR A 207 12.84 10.34 -8.60
CA THR A 207 12.23 11.38 -9.41
C THR A 207 10.72 11.31 -9.28
N PHE A 208 10.10 12.42 -8.90
CA PHE A 208 8.66 12.54 -8.72
C PHE A 208 8.10 13.52 -9.73
N SER A 209 6.88 13.25 -10.21
CA SER A 209 6.10 14.26 -10.91
C SER A 209 5.79 15.44 -9.99
N THR A 210 5.39 16.58 -10.56
CA THR A 210 4.83 17.67 -9.75
C THR A 210 3.67 17.16 -8.90
N PRO A 211 3.65 17.43 -7.58
CA PRO A 211 2.60 16.95 -6.70
C PRO A 211 1.25 17.60 -7.04
N GLN A 212 0.18 16.82 -6.91
CA GLN A 212 -1.20 17.22 -7.18
C GLN A 212 -2.07 16.88 -5.97
N THR A 213 -3.27 17.46 -5.91
CA THR A 213 -4.22 17.15 -4.84
C THR A 213 -4.96 15.87 -5.19
N TYR A 214 -4.96 14.91 -4.27
CA TYR A 214 -5.70 13.65 -4.44
C TYR A 214 -7.06 13.71 -3.73
N ILE A 215 -7.08 14.12 -2.46
CA ILE A 215 -8.29 14.20 -1.65
C ILE A 215 -8.29 15.54 -0.91
N ASP A 216 -9.28 16.38 -1.19
CA ASP A 216 -9.55 17.61 -0.45
C ASP A 216 -11.00 17.59 0.04
N ARG A 217 -11.18 17.61 1.36
CA ARG A 217 -12.50 17.64 2.02
C ARG A 217 -12.69 18.89 2.86
N SER A 218 -12.01 19.98 2.50
CA SER A 218 -12.16 21.27 3.19
C SER A 218 -13.63 21.58 3.52
N PRO A 219 -13.96 21.96 4.77
CA PRO A 219 -13.02 22.32 5.84
C PRO A 219 -12.49 21.15 6.69
N THR A 220 -12.86 19.91 6.38
CA THR A 220 -12.38 18.72 7.10
C THR A 220 -10.89 18.46 6.85
N ASN A 221 -10.14 18.21 7.93
CA ASN A 221 -8.75 17.80 7.86
C ASN A 221 -8.67 16.28 7.65
N ILE A 222 -8.05 15.84 6.55
CA ILE A 222 -7.85 14.43 6.25
C ILE A 222 -6.38 14.07 6.33
N ILE A 223 -6.06 13.01 7.07
CA ILE A 223 -4.71 12.44 7.18
C ILE A 223 -4.75 10.90 7.10
N ASP A 224 -3.57 10.30 7.10
CA ASP A 224 -3.34 8.85 7.21
C ASP A 224 -4.18 8.03 6.23
N LEU A 225 -4.00 8.32 4.94
CA LEU A 225 -4.63 7.54 3.89
C LEU A 225 -3.93 6.19 3.75
N THR A 226 -4.70 5.12 3.67
CA THR A 226 -4.25 3.78 3.26
C THR A 226 -5.15 3.24 2.17
N ILE A 227 -4.58 2.62 1.13
CA ILE A 227 -5.34 2.02 0.03
C ILE A 227 -5.07 0.52 -0.04
N LEU A 228 -6.13 -0.28 0.03
CA LEU A 228 -6.07 -1.74 -0.13
C LEU A 228 -6.71 -2.17 -1.46
N PRO A 229 -5.94 -2.70 -2.42
CA PRO A 229 -6.51 -3.32 -3.62
C PRO A 229 -7.44 -4.48 -3.26
N LEU A 230 -8.57 -4.57 -3.95
CA LEU A 230 -9.57 -5.62 -3.74
C LEU A 230 -9.37 -6.86 -4.62
N ASN A 231 -8.32 -6.92 -5.43
CA ASN A 231 -8.04 -8.02 -6.37
C ASN A 231 -7.96 -9.45 -5.78
N ASN A 232 -7.96 -9.61 -4.45
CA ASN A 232 -8.08 -10.89 -3.74
C ASN A 232 -9.53 -11.24 -3.30
N SER A 233 -10.50 -10.40 -3.61
CA SER A 233 -11.93 -10.60 -3.35
C SER A 233 -12.58 -11.23 -4.57
N SER A 234 -13.28 -12.36 -4.38
CA SER A 234 -13.94 -13.13 -5.44
C SER A 234 -15.06 -12.36 -6.16
N SER A 235 -15.48 -11.20 -5.65
CA SER A 235 -16.51 -10.33 -6.23
C SER A 235 -15.97 -9.04 -6.86
N SER A 236 -14.65 -8.87 -6.98
CA SER A 236 -14.03 -7.59 -7.36
C SER A 236 -13.47 -7.58 -8.79
N SER A 237 -13.42 -6.39 -9.38
CA SER A 237 -12.67 -6.14 -10.63
C SER A 237 -11.21 -5.77 -10.30
N SER A 238 -10.31 -5.83 -11.29
CA SER A 238 -8.93 -5.33 -11.15
C SER A 238 -8.82 -3.84 -10.81
N SER A 239 -9.94 -3.11 -10.84
CA SER A 239 -10.06 -1.67 -10.55
C SER A 239 -10.80 -1.39 -9.24
N SER A 240 -10.95 -2.40 -8.39
CA SER A 240 -11.63 -2.27 -7.10
C SER A 240 -10.65 -2.04 -5.95
N TYR A 241 -10.97 -1.09 -5.06
CA TYR A 241 -10.13 -0.68 -3.94
C TYR A 241 -10.97 -0.34 -2.71
N LEU A 242 -10.39 -0.58 -1.53
CA LEU A 242 -10.77 0.09 -0.29
C LEU A 242 -9.79 1.21 -0.02
N ARG A 243 -10.26 2.27 0.63
CA ARG A 243 -9.39 3.23 1.29
C ARG A 243 -9.85 3.53 2.70
N PHE A 244 -8.88 3.70 3.57
CA PHE A 244 -9.06 4.06 4.97
C PHE A 244 -8.40 5.40 5.19
N MET A 245 -9.04 6.27 5.97
CA MET A 245 -8.50 7.60 6.22
C MET A 245 -9.03 8.14 7.54
N LYS A 246 -8.25 9.03 8.15
CA LYS A 246 -8.62 9.72 9.39
C LYS A 246 -9.26 11.07 9.06
N ASP A 247 -10.46 11.28 9.59
CA ASP A 247 -10.99 12.62 9.84
C ASP A 247 -10.32 13.18 11.09
N GLU A 248 -9.34 14.07 10.90
CA GLU A 248 -8.60 14.70 11.98
C GLU A 248 -9.41 15.79 12.70
N SER A 249 -10.49 16.28 12.08
CA SER A 249 -11.40 17.22 12.74
C SER A 249 -12.30 16.52 13.78
N LEU A 250 -12.77 15.31 13.47
CA LEU A 250 -13.62 14.49 14.35
C LEU A 250 -12.85 13.43 15.15
N LYS A 251 -11.56 13.21 14.84
CA LYS A 251 -10.71 12.14 15.39
C LYS A 251 -11.26 10.75 15.12
N THR A 252 -11.79 10.51 13.92
CA THR A 252 -12.38 9.23 13.53
C THR A 252 -11.70 8.62 12.32
N VAL A 253 -11.55 7.30 12.29
CA VAL A 253 -11.09 6.56 11.11
C VAL A 253 -12.27 5.90 10.43
N PHE A 254 -12.19 5.86 9.11
CA PHE A 254 -13.31 5.45 8.31
C PHE A 254 -12.92 4.85 6.96
N VAL A 255 -13.85 4.13 6.31
CA VAL A 255 -13.60 3.40 5.06
C VAL A 255 -14.50 3.86 3.92
N GLU A 256 -13.94 3.80 2.71
CA GLU A 256 -14.62 3.98 1.44
C GLU A 256 -14.22 2.88 0.45
N THR A 257 -15.08 2.63 -0.53
CA THR A 257 -14.84 1.65 -1.60
C THR A 257 -14.95 2.32 -2.96
N SER A 258 -14.16 1.85 -3.93
CA SER A 258 -14.31 2.19 -5.34
C SER A 258 -14.22 0.92 -6.17
N THR A 259 -14.96 0.90 -7.29
CA THR A 259 -14.88 -0.13 -8.35
C THR A 259 -14.42 0.47 -9.68
N THR A 260 -14.04 1.75 -9.69
CA THR A 260 -13.77 2.53 -10.92
C THR A 260 -12.34 3.07 -10.97
N GLY A 261 -11.43 2.49 -10.18
CA GLY A 261 -10.02 2.87 -10.16
C GLY A 261 -9.64 3.81 -9.00
N LEU A 262 -8.34 4.09 -8.88
CA LEU A 262 -7.78 4.97 -7.85
C LEU A 262 -8.38 6.39 -7.92
N PHE A 263 -8.56 6.93 -9.12
CA PHE A 263 -9.20 8.24 -9.37
C PHE A 263 -10.70 8.12 -9.68
N GLY A 264 -11.30 6.98 -9.41
CA GLY A 264 -12.71 6.73 -9.64
C GLY A 264 -13.63 7.36 -8.60
N THR A 265 -14.90 7.01 -8.68
CA THR A 265 -15.90 7.37 -7.66
C THR A 265 -15.66 6.54 -6.41
N TRP A 266 -15.61 7.20 -5.25
CA TRP A 266 -15.45 6.57 -3.94
C TRP A 266 -16.72 6.74 -3.11
N THR A 267 -17.18 5.65 -2.49
CA THR A 267 -18.42 5.61 -1.71
C THR A 267 -18.15 5.24 -0.26
N ARG A 268 -18.78 5.98 0.65
CA ARG A 268 -18.75 5.73 2.10
C ARG A 268 -19.51 4.46 2.46
N VAL A 269 -18.78 3.42 2.88
CA VAL A 269 -19.38 2.13 3.16
C VAL A 269 -20.11 2.16 4.52
N GLY A 270 -21.40 1.84 4.53
CA GLY A 270 -22.27 1.97 5.71
C GLY A 270 -22.98 3.33 5.84
N GLY A 271 -22.80 4.24 4.88
CA GLY A 271 -23.46 5.56 4.86
C GLY A 271 -22.51 6.72 5.19
N ALA A 272 -22.92 7.95 4.90
CA ALA A 272 -22.06 9.13 4.93
C ALA A 272 -21.40 9.42 6.30
N SER A 273 -22.06 9.07 7.41
CA SER A 273 -21.58 9.26 8.78
C SER A 273 -20.90 8.02 9.39
N ALA A 274 -20.81 6.89 8.66
CA ALA A 274 -20.33 5.63 9.22
C ALA A 274 -18.84 5.67 9.53
N ILE A 275 -18.45 5.51 10.79
CA ILE A 275 -17.04 5.41 11.19
C ILE A 275 -16.68 3.98 11.57
N ILE A 276 -15.38 3.69 11.59
CA ILE A 276 -14.86 2.44 12.16
C ILE A 276 -14.62 2.64 13.65
N GLN A 277 -13.93 3.72 14.02
CA GLN A 277 -13.56 4.00 15.40
C GLN A 277 -13.21 5.48 15.59
N SER A 278 -13.39 5.98 16.81
CA SER A 278 -12.96 7.31 17.26
C SER A 278 -11.74 7.23 18.19
N GLY A 279 -10.98 8.31 18.28
CA GLY A 279 -9.76 8.40 19.11
C GLY A 279 -8.60 7.57 18.58
N VAL A 280 -8.56 7.34 17.26
CA VAL A 280 -7.55 6.53 16.57
C VAL A 280 -7.04 7.23 15.33
N GLU A 281 -5.88 6.78 14.85
CA GLU A 281 -5.21 7.25 13.63
C GLU A 281 -4.50 6.11 12.90
N GLY A 282 -3.78 6.44 11.83
CA GLY A 282 -2.89 5.52 11.14
C GLY A 282 -3.48 4.17 10.74
N PRO A 283 -4.62 4.10 10.02
CA PRO A 283 -5.10 2.82 9.52
C PRO A 283 -3.97 2.07 8.79
N ALA A 284 -3.89 0.74 8.98
CA ALA A 284 -3.01 -0.10 8.16
C ALA A 284 -3.75 -1.39 7.82
N ALA A 285 -4.13 -1.53 6.54
CA ALA A 285 -5.01 -2.60 6.08
C ALA A 285 -4.24 -3.67 5.29
N TYR A 286 -4.54 -4.94 5.56
CA TYR A 286 -3.92 -6.08 4.86
C TYR A 286 -4.88 -7.27 4.80
N TRP A 287 -4.71 -8.12 3.79
CA TRP A 287 -5.51 -9.32 3.59
C TRP A 287 -5.15 -10.41 4.60
N ASP A 288 -6.14 -11.21 4.99
CA ASP A 288 -5.89 -12.49 5.62
C ASP A 288 -5.37 -13.50 4.59
N ASN A 289 -4.22 -14.11 4.87
CA ASN A 289 -3.59 -15.11 4.01
C ASN A 289 -4.37 -16.42 3.90
N THR A 290 -5.29 -16.70 4.83
CA THR A 290 -5.97 -18.01 4.98
C THR A 290 -7.46 -17.95 4.74
N THR A 291 -8.10 -16.82 5.08
CA THR A 291 -9.56 -16.64 4.99
C THR A 291 -9.88 -15.70 3.82
N PRO A 292 -10.38 -16.22 2.68
CA PRO A 292 -10.73 -15.39 1.53
C PRO A 292 -11.68 -14.25 1.89
N GLY A 293 -11.41 -13.04 1.38
CA GLY A 293 -12.26 -11.88 1.61
C GLY A 293 -12.15 -11.23 3.00
N LYS A 294 -11.41 -11.84 3.95
CA LYS A 294 -11.17 -11.25 5.27
C LYS A 294 -10.03 -10.22 5.20
N VAL A 295 -10.28 -9.05 5.76
CA VAL A 295 -9.30 -7.96 5.89
C VAL A 295 -9.03 -7.70 7.36
N HIS A 296 -7.76 -7.50 7.68
CA HIS A 296 -7.28 -6.98 8.95
C HIS A 296 -6.96 -5.49 8.81
N LEU A 297 -7.23 -4.73 9.86
CA LEU A 297 -6.98 -3.29 9.95
C LEU A 297 -6.36 -2.99 11.31
N LEU A 298 -5.19 -2.38 11.32
CA LEU A 298 -4.62 -1.82 12.54
C LEU A 298 -5.08 -0.38 12.68
N LEU A 299 -5.41 0.02 13.91
CA LEU A 299 -5.77 1.40 14.25
C LEU A 299 -4.91 1.87 15.42
N ASP A 300 -4.17 2.96 15.23
CA ASP A 300 -3.24 3.50 16.23
C ASP A 300 -4.02 4.32 17.25
N PHE A 301 -4.13 3.80 18.48
CA PHE A 301 -4.66 4.55 19.60
C PHE A 301 -3.56 5.48 20.11
N TYR A 302 -3.34 6.58 19.38
CA TYR A 302 -2.23 7.52 19.55
C TYR A 302 -2.12 8.11 20.97
N GLY A 303 -3.25 8.25 21.68
CA GLY A 303 -3.32 8.67 23.08
C GLY A 303 -3.17 7.54 24.11
N SER A 304 -2.86 6.32 23.68
CA SER A 304 -2.80 5.11 24.49
C SER A 304 -1.63 4.21 24.07
N ASP A 305 -1.83 2.90 24.16
CA ASP A 305 -0.82 1.84 23.98
C ASP A 305 -0.51 1.45 22.53
N GLY A 306 -0.94 2.27 21.56
CA GLY A 306 -0.59 2.13 20.14
C GLY A 306 -1.58 1.29 19.35
N TYR A 307 -1.07 0.55 18.38
CA TYR A 307 -1.88 -0.22 17.46
C TYR A 307 -2.75 -1.28 18.13
N ARG A 308 -3.99 -1.39 17.66
CA ARG A 308 -4.90 -2.50 17.98
C ARG A 308 -5.48 -3.08 16.69
N PRO A 309 -5.53 -4.41 16.55
CA PRO A 309 -6.07 -5.06 15.36
C PRO A 309 -7.60 -5.08 15.38
N TYR A 310 -8.17 -4.89 14.20
CA TYR A 310 -9.57 -5.03 13.84
C TYR A 310 -9.68 -5.93 12.61
N GLU A 311 -10.86 -6.49 12.37
CA GLU A 311 -11.12 -7.33 11.21
C GLU A 311 -12.53 -7.16 10.65
N SER A 312 -12.69 -7.46 9.36
CA SER A 312 -13.98 -7.56 8.70
C SER A 312 -13.93 -8.63 7.60
N THR A 313 -15.00 -9.40 7.46
CA THR A 313 -15.20 -10.38 6.37
C THR A 313 -16.06 -9.83 5.23
N THR A 314 -16.58 -8.61 5.37
CA THR A 314 -17.41 -7.92 4.37
C THR A 314 -16.96 -6.46 4.17
N PRO A 315 -15.65 -6.18 4.07
CA PRO A 315 -15.12 -4.82 4.19
C PRO A 315 -15.62 -3.87 3.09
N GLU A 316 -15.98 -4.39 1.91
CA GLU A 316 -16.58 -3.64 0.79
C GLU A 316 -18.00 -3.15 1.05
N ARG A 317 -18.73 -3.81 1.96
CA ARG A 317 -20.13 -3.51 2.30
C ARG A 317 -20.30 -3.04 3.73
N ASN A 318 -19.26 -3.19 4.57
CA ASN A 318 -19.26 -2.89 6.00
C ASN A 318 -20.48 -3.51 6.72
N THR A 319 -20.99 -4.64 6.20
CA THR A 319 -22.18 -5.32 6.72
C THR A 319 -21.78 -6.18 7.90
N GLY A 320 -22.16 -5.78 9.11
CA GLY A 320 -21.63 -6.36 10.35
C GLY A 320 -20.42 -5.61 10.91
N GLY A 321 -19.95 -4.55 10.23
CA GLY A 321 -18.93 -3.63 10.75
C GLY A 321 -17.49 -4.16 10.73
N TRP A 322 -16.64 -3.43 11.45
CA TRP A 322 -15.28 -3.81 11.81
C TRP A 322 -15.27 -4.21 13.28
N THR A 323 -14.74 -5.38 13.59
CA THR A 323 -14.72 -5.91 14.96
C THR A 323 -13.29 -5.88 15.49
N ALA A 324 -13.10 -5.52 16.76
CA ALA A 324 -11.79 -5.60 17.40
C ALA A 324 -11.34 -7.07 17.48
N SER A 325 -10.13 -7.36 17.01
CA SER A 325 -9.53 -8.69 17.10
C SER A 325 -8.88 -8.91 18.48
N SER A 326 -8.58 -10.17 18.79
CA SER A 326 -7.82 -10.50 20.01
C SER A 326 -6.46 -9.81 20.02
N ARG A 327 -6.04 -9.34 21.20
CA ARG A 327 -4.75 -8.68 21.41
C ARG A 327 -3.72 -9.58 22.09
N THR A 328 -4.06 -10.83 22.42
CA THR A 328 -3.21 -11.73 23.21
C THR A 328 -1.82 -11.95 22.58
N GLY A 329 -1.72 -11.99 21.26
CA GLY A 329 -0.46 -12.11 20.53
C GLY A 329 0.09 -10.80 19.96
N TRP A 330 -0.60 -9.68 20.18
CA TRP A 330 -0.28 -8.40 19.54
C TRP A 330 0.70 -7.59 20.41
N PRO A 331 1.85 -7.13 19.86
CA PRO A 331 2.80 -6.29 20.61
C PRO A 331 2.19 -4.94 21.00
N THR A 332 2.56 -4.43 22.17
CA THR A 332 2.17 -3.09 22.62
C THR A 332 3.18 -2.03 22.16
N GLY A 333 2.75 -0.77 22.10
CA GLY A 333 3.63 0.38 21.83
C GLY A 333 3.94 0.63 20.35
N LEU A 334 3.58 -0.29 19.46
CA LEU A 334 3.66 -0.09 18.01
C LEU A 334 2.80 1.09 17.59
N ARG A 335 3.36 1.98 16.77
CA ARG A 335 2.68 3.14 16.19
C ARG A 335 2.54 2.99 14.68
N HIS A 336 1.85 3.95 14.05
CA HIS A 336 1.53 3.99 12.63
C HIS A 336 2.62 3.38 11.73
N GLY A 337 2.26 2.41 10.89
CA GLY A 337 3.16 1.68 10.02
C GLY A 337 2.39 0.78 9.06
N SER A 338 2.97 -0.35 8.65
CA SER A 338 2.40 -1.18 7.58
C SER A 338 2.70 -2.67 7.77
N VAL A 339 1.96 -3.52 7.05
CA VAL A 339 2.10 -4.98 7.10
C VAL A 339 2.14 -5.57 5.68
N LEU A 340 3.15 -6.40 5.40
CA LEU A 340 3.35 -7.10 4.14
C LEU A 340 3.18 -8.61 4.35
N PRO A 341 2.26 -9.29 3.65
CA PRO A 341 2.26 -10.75 3.62
C PRO A 341 3.51 -11.29 2.93
N VAL A 342 4.13 -12.32 3.50
CA VAL A 342 5.39 -12.90 3.03
C VAL A 342 5.27 -14.42 2.83
N ASP A 343 6.02 -14.92 1.86
CA ASP A 343 6.14 -16.36 1.63
C ASP A 343 7.02 -17.04 2.70
N ARG A 344 7.05 -18.39 2.65
CA ARG A 344 7.85 -19.19 3.58
C ARG A 344 9.34 -18.85 3.54
N THR A 345 9.90 -18.69 2.35
CA THR A 345 11.33 -18.42 2.15
C THR A 345 11.73 -17.09 2.78
N VAL A 346 10.95 -16.03 2.53
CA VAL A 346 11.17 -14.70 3.12
C VAL A 346 10.99 -14.75 4.64
N TRP A 347 9.92 -15.40 5.12
CA TRP A 347 9.66 -15.55 6.55
C TRP A 347 10.84 -16.21 7.28
N GLU A 348 11.37 -17.31 6.72
CA GLU A 348 12.52 -18.03 7.28
C GLU A 348 13.80 -17.19 7.28
N ARG A 349 14.06 -16.45 6.19
CA ARG A 349 15.25 -15.59 6.10
C ARG A 349 15.19 -14.43 7.09
N LEU A 350 14.03 -13.80 7.26
CA LEU A 350 13.81 -12.76 8.28
C LEU A 350 14.05 -13.32 9.68
N ASN A 351 13.46 -14.49 9.97
CA ASN A 351 13.60 -15.15 11.26
C ASN A 351 15.05 -15.59 11.53
N ALA A 352 15.77 -16.12 10.53
CA ALA A 352 17.15 -16.55 10.68
C ALA A 352 18.11 -15.37 10.89
N ARG A 353 17.87 -14.24 10.20
CA ARG A 353 18.72 -13.05 10.33
C ARG A 353 18.48 -12.27 11.62
N TRP A 354 17.21 -12.10 11.99
CA TRP A 354 16.79 -11.13 13.00
C TRP A 354 15.90 -11.72 14.11
N GLY A 355 15.44 -12.96 14.00
CA GLY A 355 14.36 -13.50 14.84
C GLY A 355 14.72 -14.01 16.23
#